data_AF-A0A7W8Q4P2-F1
#
_entry.id   AF-A0A7W8Q4P2-F1
#
_cell.length_a   1.000
_cell.length_b   1.000
_cell.length_c   1.000
_cell.angle_alpha   90.00
_cell.angle_beta   90.00
_cell.angle_gamma   90.00
#
_symmetry.space_group_name_H-M   'P 1'
#
loop_
_entity.id
_entity.type
_entity.pdbx_description
1 polymer ?
#
loop_
_entity_poly.entity_id
_entity_poly.type
_entity_poly.pdbx_seq_one_letter_code
_entity_poly.pdbx_strand_id
1 'polypeptide(L)'
;MSHASITPDRGRPLVVDLDGTLLRSDVLIECVWAFLKTSPLRCWQLLIWLLRGGKAGLKARLAATTNLDVTGLPYDASLLAQLAAERAAGRALVLATATHQRYAQAIADHLGCFDEVHATDGEVNLSATRKRDRLIAAFGERGFDYAGNSRDDVPVWASAARAWVVNPGRGVERVALAQGNVDRVIETRRGRLKVLSRALRLHQWLKNLLIFVPLLTAHHFGQPATTLAAGLAFVAFGLCASSVYLLNDLIDLEDDRQHPSKRNRPLASGALPLRWGVALCPVLLAGGALLAFGCLPLRFGLALLAYYALTLAYSLYLKRLVMVDVVVLAALYTARIVAGAAAIGAPLSFWLLAFSMVMFLSLALIKRYAELHALQARGLTKTRGRGYQSDDLALISSLGAASGYLAVLVLALYIQDRNTALLYRHPPMIWPVCAILLYWVSRIWLIAHRGQMHDDPVLFAAKDRASWLMIAFCAACFWMAI
;
A
#
# COMPACT_ATOMS: atom_id res chain seq x y z
N MET A 1 4.24 -19.87 40.58
CA MET A 1 2.99 -20.39 41.18
C MET A 1 2.13 -20.94 40.07
N SER A 2 1.86 -22.25 40.16
CA SER A 2 1.04 -23.13 39.33
C SER A 2 0.45 -22.58 38.02
N HIS A 3 1.03 -22.99 36.88
CA HIS A 3 0.30 -23.08 35.63
C HIS A 3 -0.69 -24.24 35.74
N ALA A 4 -1.92 -23.94 36.16
CA ALA A 4 -3.01 -24.87 36.03
C ALA A 4 -3.30 -25.06 34.53
N SER A 5 -2.84 -26.19 33.99
CA SER A 5 -3.24 -26.68 32.67
C SER A 5 -4.73 -27.01 32.70
N ILE A 6 -5.53 -26.04 32.29
CA ILE A 6 -6.96 -26.19 32.10
C ILE A 6 -7.18 -27.19 30.95
N THR A 7 -7.73 -28.34 31.28
CA THR A 7 -8.22 -29.34 30.31
C THR A 7 -9.32 -28.72 29.43
N PRO A 8 -9.37 -29.06 28.12
CA PRO A 8 -10.45 -28.61 27.26
C PRO A 8 -11.75 -29.28 27.72
N ASP A 9 -12.69 -28.47 28.20
CA ASP A 9 -14.03 -28.92 28.59
C ASP A 9 -14.79 -29.26 27.30
N ARG A 10 -14.93 -30.56 27.01
CA ARG A 10 -15.43 -31.10 25.73
C ARG A 10 -16.92 -30.80 25.48
N GLY A 11 -17.64 -30.29 26.47
CA GLY A 11 -19.10 -30.09 26.39
C GLY A 11 -19.57 -28.71 25.92
N ARG A 12 -18.71 -27.67 25.94
CA ARG A 12 -19.15 -26.28 25.71
C ARG A 12 -18.71 -25.73 24.35
N PRO A 13 -19.64 -25.20 23.53
CA PRO A 13 -19.28 -24.61 22.25
C PRO A 13 -18.39 -23.38 22.45
N LEU A 14 -17.47 -23.16 21.49
CA LEU A 14 -16.73 -21.91 21.38
C LEU A 14 -17.47 -21.00 20.39
N VAL A 15 -18.03 -19.91 20.92
CA VAL A 15 -18.72 -18.89 20.15
C VAL A 15 -17.69 -17.83 19.72
N VAL A 16 -17.68 -17.48 18.44
CA VAL A 16 -16.69 -16.59 17.85
C VAL A 16 -17.38 -15.39 17.23
N ASP A 17 -16.95 -14.19 17.59
CA ASP A 17 -17.35 -12.97 16.90
C ASP A 17 -16.64 -12.80 15.55
N LEU A 18 -17.27 -12.06 14.64
CA LEU A 18 -16.75 -11.86 13.29
C LEU A 18 -15.85 -10.62 13.19
N ASP A 19 -16.42 -9.44 13.43
CA ASP A 19 -15.83 -8.16 13.04
C ASP A 19 -14.71 -7.73 13.99
N GLY A 20 -13.49 -7.66 13.47
CA GLY A 20 -12.28 -7.37 14.25
C GLY A 20 -11.82 -8.52 15.16
N THR A 21 -12.50 -9.67 15.15
CA THR A 21 -12.14 -10.91 15.87
C THR A 21 -11.65 -11.95 14.86
N LEU A 22 -12.56 -12.58 14.11
CA LEU A 22 -12.23 -13.52 13.02
C LEU A 22 -11.71 -12.78 11.78
N LEU A 23 -12.30 -11.63 11.47
CA LEU A 23 -11.83 -10.71 10.45
C LEU A 23 -10.99 -9.61 11.09
N ARG A 24 -9.96 -9.13 10.39
CA ARG A 24 -9.21 -7.93 10.80
C ARG A 24 -9.89 -6.62 10.39
N SER A 25 -10.99 -6.73 9.64
CA SER A 25 -11.81 -5.61 9.19
C SER A 25 -13.25 -5.74 9.70
N ASP A 26 -14.12 -4.87 9.21
CA ASP A 26 -15.54 -4.79 9.55
C ASP A 26 -16.33 -4.94 8.25
N VAL A 27 -17.20 -5.95 8.16
CA VAL A 27 -17.95 -6.30 6.95
C VAL A 27 -18.83 -5.14 6.47
N LEU A 28 -19.36 -4.31 7.37
CA LEU A 28 -20.13 -3.12 6.97
C LEU A 28 -19.23 -2.13 6.22
N ILE A 29 -18.01 -1.90 6.71
CA ILE A 29 -17.05 -1.01 6.03
C ILE A 29 -16.62 -1.60 4.68
N GLU A 30 -16.40 -2.91 4.61
CA GLU A 30 -16.11 -3.62 3.35
C GLU A 30 -17.25 -3.44 2.34
N CYS A 31 -18.51 -3.60 2.78
CA CYS A 31 -19.68 -3.41 1.92
C CYS A 31 -19.82 -1.97 1.44
N VAL A 32 -19.64 -0.99 2.34
CA VAL A 32 -19.67 0.43 1.96
C VAL A 32 -18.61 0.72 0.89
N TRP A 33 -17.40 0.18 1.06
CA TRP A 33 -16.33 0.40 0.08
C TRP A 33 -16.63 -0.28 -1.27
N ALA A 34 -17.10 -1.53 -1.25
CA ALA A 34 -17.51 -2.24 -2.46
C ALA A 34 -18.64 -1.49 -3.20
N PHE A 35 -19.59 -0.90 -2.46
CA PHE A 35 -20.65 -0.07 -3.02
C PHE A 35 -20.10 1.21 -3.67
N LEU A 36 -19.23 1.94 -2.97
CA LEU A 36 -18.64 3.18 -3.48
C LEU A 36 -17.75 2.94 -4.70
N LYS A 37 -17.06 1.80 -4.78
CA LYS A 37 -16.26 1.42 -5.94
C LYS A 37 -17.11 1.15 -7.18
N THR A 38 -18.24 0.48 -7.01
CA THR A 38 -19.15 0.10 -8.12
C THR A 38 -20.09 1.24 -8.51
N SER A 39 -20.50 2.07 -7.56
CA SER A 39 -21.46 3.16 -7.75
C SER A 39 -21.01 4.44 -7.01
N PRO A 40 -19.91 5.09 -7.43
CA PRO A 40 -19.37 6.26 -6.73
C PRO A 40 -20.35 7.43 -6.70
N LEU A 41 -21.12 7.61 -7.78
CA LEU A 41 -22.18 8.61 -7.88
C LEU A 41 -23.41 8.29 -7.02
N ARG A 42 -23.46 7.20 -6.26
CA ARG A 42 -24.61 6.89 -5.39
C ARG A 42 -24.25 6.97 -3.91
N CYS A 43 -23.14 7.61 -3.56
CA CYS A 43 -22.66 7.72 -2.18
C CYS A 43 -23.69 8.31 -1.20
N TRP A 44 -24.52 9.25 -1.66
CA TRP A 44 -25.59 9.87 -0.86
C TRP A 44 -26.68 8.87 -0.44
N GLN A 45 -26.85 7.75 -1.15
CA GLN A 45 -27.84 6.72 -0.79
C GLN A 45 -27.51 6.09 0.57
N LEU A 46 -26.24 6.02 0.95
CA LEU A 46 -25.82 5.53 2.28
C LEU A 46 -26.43 6.37 3.40
N LEU A 47 -26.45 7.70 3.22
CA LEU A 47 -27.06 8.62 4.19
C LEU A 47 -28.58 8.45 4.21
N ILE A 48 -29.22 8.31 3.04
CA ILE A 48 -30.67 8.09 2.95
C ILE A 48 -31.09 6.78 3.64
N TRP A 49 -30.36 5.69 3.40
CA TRP A 49 -30.65 4.39 4.02
C TRP A 49 -30.46 4.42 5.52
N LEU A 50 -29.43 5.11 6.01
CA LEU A 50 -29.20 5.30 7.44
C LEU A 50 -30.31 6.13 8.08
N LEU A 51 -30.75 7.22 7.44
CA LEU A 51 -31.81 8.10 7.97
C LEU A 51 -33.19 7.42 7.98
N ARG A 52 -33.52 6.64 6.95
CA ARG A 52 -34.85 5.99 6.84
C ARG A 52 -34.96 4.68 7.61
N GLY A 53 -33.88 3.90 7.71
CA GLY A 53 -33.91 2.53 8.25
C GLY A 53 -32.92 2.26 9.39
N GLY A 54 -32.21 3.29 9.87
CA GLY A 54 -31.18 3.14 10.89
C GLY A 54 -30.04 2.22 10.46
N LYS A 55 -29.29 1.68 11.44
CA LYS A 55 -28.15 0.79 11.18
C LYS A 55 -28.56 -0.54 10.55
N ALA A 56 -29.69 -1.12 10.97
CA ALA A 56 -30.18 -2.38 10.44
C ALA A 56 -30.63 -2.24 8.96
N GLY A 57 -31.39 -1.18 8.65
CA GLY A 57 -31.81 -0.88 7.28
C GLY A 57 -30.63 -0.57 6.35
N LEU A 58 -29.61 0.14 6.83
CA LEU A 58 -28.36 0.36 6.08
C LEU A 58 -27.67 -0.98 5.74
N LYS A 59 -27.50 -1.87 6.72
CA LYS A 59 -26.89 -3.20 6.54
C LYS A 59 -27.66 -4.04 5.52
N ALA A 60 -28.99 -4.09 5.63
CA ALA A 60 -29.85 -4.85 4.73
C ALA A 60 -29.77 -4.32 3.27
N ARG A 61 -29.83 -2.99 3.08
CA ARG A 61 -29.73 -2.38 1.74
C ARG A 61 -28.36 -2.57 1.11
N LEU A 62 -27.29 -2.43 1.90
CA LEU A 62 -25.94 -2.74 1.42
C LEU A 62 -25.85 -4.22 1.04
N ALA A 63 -26.27 -5.13 1.90
CA ALA A 63 -26.26 -6.56 1.62
C ALA A 63 -27.09 -6.94 0.40
N ALA A 64 -28.14 -6.20 0.04
CA ALA A 64 -28.93 -6.44 -1.17
C ALA A 64 -28.27 -5.89 -2.45
N THR A 65 -27.49 -4.82 -2.35
CA THR A 65 -26.96 -4.08 -3.51
C THR A 65 -25.49 -4.36 -3.80
N THR A 66 -24.74 -4.89 -2.84
CA THR A 66 -23.34 -5.28 -3.03
C THR A 66 -23.18 -6.79 -3.09
N ASN A 67 -22.19 -7.23 -3.86
CA ASN A 67 -21.70 -8.60 -3.83
C ASN A 67 -20.24 -8.55 -3.36
N LEU A 68 -20.04 -8.76 -2.06
CA LEU A 68 -18.72 -8.82 -1.46
C LEU A 68 -18.16 -10.24 -1.65
N ASP A 69 -16.97 -10.36 -2.24
CA ASP A 69 -16.24 -11.62 -2.27
C ASP A 69 -15.72 -11.94 -0.86
N VAL A 70 -16.31 -12.96 -0.24
CA VAL A 70 -15.94 -13.37 1.12
C VAL A 70 -14.59 -14.09 1.15
N THR A 71 -14.16 -14.69 0.03
CA THR A 71 -12.94 -15.51 -0.01
C THR A 71 -11.66 -14.69 0.15
N GLY A 72 -11.68 -13.42 -0.27
CA GLY A 72 -10.56 -12.49 -0.19
C GLY A 72 -10.47 -11.71 1.12
N LEU A 73 -11.42 -11.85 2.04
CA LEU A 73 -11.47 -11.04 3.25
C LEU A 73 -10.24 -11.24 4.15
N PRO A 74 -9.84 -10.21 4.94
CA PRO A 74 -8.62 -10.27 5.74
C PRO A 74 -8.84 -11.08 7.03
N TYR A 75 -8.93 -12.39 6.90
CA TYR A 75 -9.06 -13.32 8.03
C TYR A 75 -7.81 -13.31 8.91
N ASP A 76 -8.02 -13.48 10.22
CA ASP A 76 -6.91 -13.68 11.15
C ASP A 76 -6.41 -15.13 11.09
N ALA A 77 -5.30 -15.34 10.37
CA ALA A 77 -4.71 -16.66 10.20
C ALA A 77 -4.30 -17.34 11.52
N SER A 78 -3.95 -16.57 12.55
CA SER A 78 -3.57 -17.13 13.86
C SER A 78 -4.79 -17.67 14.60
N LEU A 79 -5.89 -16.91 14.58
CA LEU A 79 -7.15 -17.37 15.18
C LEU A 79 -7.73 -18.56 14.40
N LEU A 80 -7.72 -18.52 13.06
CA LEU A 80 -8.19 -19.65 12.24
C LEU A 80 -7.43 -20.96 12.55
N ALA A 81 -6.11 -20.90 12.74
CA ALA A 81 -5.32 -22.06 13.11
C ALA A 81 -5.73 -22.62 14.49
N GLN A 82 -6.07 -21.76 15.45
CA GLN A 82 -6.56 -22.18 16.77
C GLN A 82 -7.96 -22.78 16.70
N LEU A 83 -8.87 -22.17 15.93
CA LEU A 83 -10.21 -22.71 15.71
C LEU A 83 -10.16 -24.09 15.04
N ALA A 84 -9.27 -24.27 14.06
CA ALA A 84 -9.04 -25.57 13.45
C ALA A 84 -8.57 -26.63 14.46
N ALA A 85 -7.71 -26.25 15.42
CA ALA A 85 -7.27 -27.14 16.49
C ALA A 85 -8.39 -27.50 17.48
N GLU A 86 -9.23 -26.54 17.88
CA GLU A 86 -10.39 -26.79 18.74
C GLU A 86 -11.40 -27.72 18.06
N ARG A 87 -11.65 -27.53 16.75
CA ARG A 87 -12.53 -28.41 15.97
C ARG A 87 -11.96 -29.82 15.84
N ALA A 88 -10.65 -29.96 15.57
CA ALA A 88 -9.97 -31.26 15.57
C ALA A 88 -10.04 -31.96 16.93
N ALA A 89 -10.14 -31.20 18.03
CA ALA A 89 -10.38 -31.73 19.36
C ALA A 89 -11.85 -32.11 19.64
N GLY A 90 -12.75 -31.98 18.65
CA GLY A 90 -14.16 -32.34 18.72
C GLY A 90 -15.07 -31.27 19.32
N ARG A 91 -14.59 -30.03 19.45
CA ARG A 91 -15.36 -28.93 20.03
C ARG A 91 -16.27 -28.27 18.98
N ALA A 92 -17.53 -28.05 19.35
CA ALA A 92 -18.48 -27.31 18.52
C ALA A 92 -18.09 -25.83 18.39
N LEU A 93 -18.12 -25.29 17.18
CA LEU A 93 -17.81 -23.89 16.88
C LEU A 93 -19.04 -23.15 16.37
N VAL A 94 -19.33 -21.99 16.96
CA VAL A 94 -20.51 -21.18 16.62
C VAL A 94 -20.08 -19.78 16.20
N LEU A 95 -20.57 -19.29 15.06
CA LEU A 95 -20.33 -17.91 14.62
C LEU A 95 -21.45 -17.00 15.13
N ALA A 96 -21.14 -15.99 15.94
CA ALA A 96 -22.14 -15.05 16.48
C ALA A 96 -21.78 -13.59 16.17
N THR A 97 -22.49 -12.97 15.23
CA THR A 97 -22.13 -11.65 14.68
C THR A 97 -23.30 -10.68 14.54
N ALA A 98 -23.00 -9.38 14.63
CA ALA A 98 -23.92 -8.31 14.27
C ALA A 98 -23.97 -8.06 12.74
N THR A 99 -23.21 -8.80 11.93
CA THR A 99 -23.26 -8.75 10.46
C THR A 99 -24.53 -9.40 9.93
N HIS A 100 -24.99 -8.94 8.77
CA HIS A 100 -26.20 -9.44 8.12
C HIS A 100 -26.07 -10.93 7.76
N GLN A 101 -27.13 -11.72 7.99
CA GLN A 101 -27.14 -13.18 7.83
C GLN A 101 -26.58 -13.67 6.50
N ARG A 102 -26.92 -13.01 5.38
CA ARG A 102 -26.36 -13.30 4.04
C ARG A 102 -24.83 -13.45 4.05
N TYR A 103 -24.11 -12.50 4.66
CA TYR A 103 -22.65 -12.50 4.67
C TYR A 103 -22.09 -13.41 5.76
N ALA A 104 -22.75 -13.46 6.93
CA ALA A 104 -22.34 -14.37 7.99
C ALA A 104 -22.37 -15.84 7.52
N GLN A 105 -23.44 -16.24 6.83
CA GLN A 105 -23.57 -17.59 6.27
C GLN A 105 -22.54 -17.84 5.18
N ALA A 106 -22.39 -16.92 4.21
CA ALA A 106 -21.40 -17.08 3.15
C ALA A 106 -19.95 -17.21 3.68
N ILE A 107 -19.61 -16.50 4.76
CA ILE A 107 -18.30 -16.63 5.43
C ILE A 107 -18.18 -17.98 6.15
N ALA A 108 -19.24 -18.42 6.86
CA ALA A 108 -19.25 -19.71 7.53
C ALA A 108 -19.10 -20.87 6.53
N ASP A 109 -19.83 -20.84 5.42
CA ASP A 109 -19.75 -21.82 4.34
C ASP A 109 -18.37 -21.83 3.70
N HIS A 110 -17.77 -20.65 3.46
CA HIS A 110 -16.43 -20.54 2.90
C HIS A 110 -15.36 -21.17 3.81
N LEU A 111 -15.42 -20.88 5.11
CA LEU A 111 -14.45 -21.41 6.07
C LEU A 111 -14.72 -22.89 6.41
N GLY A 112 -15.97 -23.33 6.29
CA GLY A 112 -16.41 -24.71 6.51
C GLY A 112 -16.19 -25.22 7.93
N CYS A 113 -15.91 -24.34 8.91
CA CYS A 113 -15.49 -24.70 10.26
C CYS A 113 -16.51 -24.46 11.37
N PHE A 114 -17.63 -23.79 11.09
CA PHE A 114 -18.69 -23.50 12.05
C PHE A 114 -19.85 -24.48 11.92
N ASP A 115 -20.40 -24.90 13.05
CA ASP A 115 -21.54 -25.81 13.13
C ASP A 115 -22.88 -25.05 13.18
N GLU A 116 -22.88 -23.84 13.76
CA GLU A 116 -24.05 -22.95 13.84
C GLU A 116 -23.68 -21.48 13.59
N VAL A 117 -24.62 -20.71 13.03
CA VAL A 117 -24.46 -19.27 12.75
C VAL A 117 -25.61 -18.48 13.36
N HIS A 118 -25.29 -17.56 14.27
CA HIS A 118 -26.18 -16.53 14.78
C HIS A 118 -25.79 -15.17 14.20
N ALA A 119 -26.68 -14.56 13.43
CA ALA A 119 -26.41 -13.30 12.73
C ALA A 119 -27.54 -12.29 12.92
N THR A 120 -27.29 -11.05 12.50
CA THR A 120 -28.36 -10.04 12.39
C THR A 120 -29.24 -10.33 11.18
N ASP A 121 -30.55 -10.35 11.40
CA ASP A 121 -31.55 -10.40 10.34
C ASP A 121 -32.16 -9.00 10.09
N GLY A 122 -33.16 -8.91 9.22
CA GLY A 122 -33.80 -7.64 8.85
C GLY A 122 -34.51 -6.92 10.00
N GLU A 123 -34.78 -7.59 11.12
CA GLU A 123 -35.59 -7.06 12.22
C GLU A 123 -34.78 -6.89 13.52
N VAL A 124 -33.80 -7.76 13.78
CA VAL A 124 -33.05 -7.83 15.04
C VAL A 124 -31.55 -7.67 14.82
N ASN A 125 -31.02 -6.50 15.22
CA ASN A 125 -29.57 -6.28 15.31
C ASN A 125 -28.98 -7.03 16.51
N LEU A 126 -28.23 -8.10 16.25
CA LEU A 126 -27.59 -9.00 17.21
C LEU A 126 -26.26 -8.43 17.74
N SER A 127 -26.34 -7.33 18.49
CA SER A 127 -25.18 -6.68 19.12
C SER A 127 -25.29 -6.64 20.63
N ALA A 128 -24.14 -6.70 21.32
CA ALA A 128 -24.02 -6.53 22.76
C ALA A 128 -25.00 -7.38 23.59
N THR A 129 -25.86 -6.77 24.39
CA THR A 129 -26.81 -7.47 25.28
C THR A 129 -27.75 -8.41 24.53
N ARG A 130 -28.21 -8.03 23.33
CA ARG A 130 -29.06 -8.93 22.51
C ARG A 130 -28.29 -10.18 22.05
N LYS A 131 -26.99 -10.03 21.75
CA LYS A 131 -26.12 -11.16 21.43
C LYS A 131 -26.00 -12.08 22.66
N ARG A 132 -25.72 -11.50 23.83
CA ARG A 132 -25.69 -12.23 25.11
C ARG A 132 -26.99 -13.00 25.35
N ASP A 133 -28.14 -12.33 25.27
CA ASP A 133 -29.44 -12.93 25.59
C ASP A 133 -29.76 -14.10 24.66
N ARG A 134 -29.43 -13.97 23.36
CA ARG A 134 -29.60 -15.04 22.38
C ARG A 134 -28.69 -16.24 22.65
N LEU A 135 -27.46 -16.00 23.09
CA LEU A 135 -26.49 -17.06 23.43
C LEU A 135 -26.86 -17.76 24.74
N ILE A 136 -27.34 -17.02 25.76
CA ILE A 136 -27.88 -17.59 26.99
C ILE A 136 -29.11 -18.45 26.67
N ALA A 137 -30.01 -18.00 25.79
CA ALA A 137 -31.17 -18.78 25.40
C ALA A 137 -30.80 -20.08 24.65
N ALA A 138 -29.68 -20.09 23.91
CA ALA A 138 -29.23 -21.27 23.16
C ALA A 138 -28.43 -22.27 24.01
N PHE A 139 -27.52 -21.78 24.86
CA PHE A 139 -26.52 -22.61 25.53
C PHE A 139 -26.60 -22.57 27.07
N GLY A 140 -27.42 -21.68 27.63
CA GLY A 140 -27.46 -21.39 29.07
C GLY A 140 -26.37 -20.42 29.52
N GLU A 141 -26.56 -19.83 30.69
CA GLU A 141 -25.56 -18.96 31.30
C GLU A 141 -24.32 -19.79 31.70
N ARG A 142 -23.12 -19.31 31.33
CA ARG A 142 -21.84 -20.04 31.43
C ARG A 142 -21.81 -21.38 30.68
N GLY A 143 -22.72 -21.61 29.73
CA GLY A 143 -22.75 -22.81 28.89
C GLY A 143 -21.84 -22.76 27.67
N PHE A 144 -21.20 -21.62 27.39
CA PHE A 144 -20.36 -21.39 26.21
C PHE A 144 -19.10 -20.59 26.55
N ASP A 145 -18.06 -20.73 25.73
CA ASP A 145 -16.91 -19.82 25.73
C ASP A 145 -17.05 -18.81 24.59
N TYR A 146 -16.48 -17.61 24.74
CA TYR A 146 -16.68 -16.53 23.77
C TYR A 146 -15.38 -15.83 23.38
N ALA A 147 -15.12 -15.79 22.07
CA ALA A 147 -14.05 -15.01 21.46
C ALA A 147 -14.59 -13.69 20.89
N GLY A 148 -14.03 -12.57 21.35
CA GLY A 148 -14.43 -11.22 20.94
C GLY A 148 -13.29 -10.21 21.08
N ASN A 149 -13.55 -8.93 20.75
CA ASN A 149 -12.50 -7.91 20.68
C ASN A 149 -12.92 -6.51 21.19
N SER A 150 -14.21 -6.30 21.43
CA SER A 150 -14.82 -4.97 21.55
C SER A 150 -15.42 -4.73 22.93
N ARG A 151 -15.86 -3.49 23.18
CA ARG A 151 -16.63 -3.18 24.40
C ARG A 151 -18.04 -3.77 24.36
N ASP A 152 -18.58 -3.98 23.17
CA ASP A 152 -19.90 -4.57 22.98
C ASP A 152 -19.90 -6.05 23.39
N ASP A 153 -18.72 -6.67 23.47
CA ASP A 153 -18.54 -8.06 23.93
C ASP A 153 -18.50 -8.20 25.45
N VAL A 154 -18.37 -7.10 26.20
CA VAL A 154 -18.26 -7.15 27.67
C VAL A 154 -19.46 -7.82 28.35
N PRO A 155 -20.73 -7.51 27.98
CA PRO A 155 -21.89 -8.23 28.51
C PRO A 155 -21.89 -9.72 28.14
N VAL A 156 -21.31 -10.09 27.00
CA VAL A 156 -21.24 -11.48 26.54
C VAL A 156 -20.17 -12.24 27.33
N TRP A 157 -18.99 -11.63 27.53
CA TRP A 157 -17.94 -12.19 28.39
C TRP A 157 -18.41 -12.41 29.82
N ALA A 158 -19.20 -11.50 30.39
CA ALA A 158 -19.73 -11.65 31.76
C ALA A 158 -20.59 -12.91 31.94
N SER A 159 -21.28 -13.36 30.88
CA SER A 159 -22.14 -14.55 30.89
C SER A 159 -21.49 -15.79 30.28
N ALA A 160 -20.29 -15.66 29.70
CA ALA A 160 -19.51 -16.78 29.17
C ALA A 160 -18.75 -17.51 30.29
N ALA A 161 -18.47 -18.79 30.10
CA ALA A 161 -17.60 -19.54 31.02
C ALA A 161 -16.15 -19.08 30.92
N ARG A 162 -15.62 -18.96 29.71
CA ARG A 162 -14.29 -18.41 29.43
C ARG A 162 -14.34 -17.37 28.33
N ALA A 163 -13.51 -16.34 28.49
CA ALA A 163 -13.34 -15.27 27.52
C ALA A 163 -12.01 -15.42 26.77
N TRP A 164 -12.09 -15.41 25.44
CA TRP A 164 -10.96 -15.24 24.54
C TRP A 164 -10.96 -13.79 24.04
N VAL A 165 -9.95 -13.03 24.44
CA VAL A 165 -9.83 -11.62 24.08
C VAL A 165 -8.90 -11.50 22.88
N VAL A 166 -9.47 -11.27 21.71
CA VAL A 166 -8.74 -11.22 20.44
C VAL A 166 -8.53 -9.78 20.01
N ASN A 167 -7.31 -9.40 19.67
CA ASN A 167 -6.94 -8.08 19.13
C ASN A 167 -7.70 -6.89 19.81
N PRO A 168 -7.69 -6.79 21.16
CA PRO A 168 -8.62 -5.93 21.89
C PRO A 168 -8.49 -4.44 21.54
N GLY A 169 -9.62 -3.73 21.51
CA GLY A 169 -9.60 -2.26 21.44
C GLY A 169 -8.83 -1.61 22.60
N ARG A 170 -8.52 -0.31 22.48
CA ARG A 170 -7.85 0.42 23.58
C ARG A 170 -8.68 0.33 24.86
N GLY A 171 -8.10 -0.24 25.91
CA GLY A 171 -8.73 -0.41 27.22
C GLY A 171 -9.71 -1.58 27.34
N VAL A 172 -10.01 -2.30 26.24
CA VAL A 172 -10.93 -3.45 26.28
C VAL A 172 -10.34 -4.61 27.06
N GLU A 173 -9.04 -4.89 26.87
CA GLU A 173 -8.33 -5.95 27.60
C GLU A 173 -8.45 -5.79 29.12
N ARG A 174 -8.29 -4.56 29.64
CA ARG A 174 -8.45 -4.29 31.08
C ARG A 174 -9.87 -4.57 31.57
N VAL A 175 -10.88 -4.20 30.79
CA VAL A 175 -12.29 -4.43 31.15
C VAL A 175 -12.65 -5.91 31.07
N ALA A 176 -12.08 -6.64 30.11
CA ALA A 176 -12.24 -8.08 30.00
C ALA A 176 -11.57 -8.81 31.17
N LEU A 177 -10.32 -8.47 31.49
CA LEU A 177 -9.59 -9.03 32.64
C LEU A 177 -10.33 -8.79 33.96
N ALA A 178 -11.01 -7.65 34.10
CA ALA A 178 -11.84 -7.35 35.28
C ALA A 178 -13.06 -8.28 35.45
N GLN A 179 -13.47 -9.02 34.41
CA GLN A 179 -14.53 -10.04 34.52
C GLN A 179 -14.05 -11.31 35.25
N GLY A 180 -12.74 -11.53 35.36
CA GLY A 180 -12.17 -12.67 36.09
C GLY A 180 -12.25 -14.03 35.39
N ASN A 181 -12.77 -14.10 34.15
CA ASN A 181 -12.93 -15.33 33.38
C ASN A 181 -12.15 -15.35 32.05
N VAL A 182 -11.15 -14.49 31.88
CA VAL A 182 -10.30 -14.47 30.69
C VAL A 182 -9.36 -15.67 30.70
N ASP A 183 -9.50 -16.53 29.69
CA ASP A 183 -8.63 -17.70 29.49
C ASP A 183 -7.40 -17.32 28.65
N ARG A 184 -7.60 -16.52 27.59
CA ARG A 184 -6.53 -16.16 26.64
C ARG A 184 -6.68 -14.75 26.11
N VAL A 185 -5.55 -14.10 25.88
CA VAL A 185 -5.44 -12.84 25.13
C VAL A 185 -4.60 -13.09 23.88
N ILE A 186 -5.17 -12.86 22.70
CA ILE A 186 -4.54 -13.09 21.40
C ILE A 186 -4.27 -11.75 20.74
N GLU A 187 -3.02 -11.30 20.69
CA GLU A 187 -2.61 -10.08 19.99
C GLU A 187 -1.78 -10.43 18.75
N THR A 188 -2.31 -10.12 17.58
CA THR A 188 -1.68 -10.41 16.28
C THR A 188 -1.33 -9.15 15.50
N ARG A 189 -1.76 -7.98 15.96
CA ARG A 189 -1.56 -6.72 15.25
C ARG A 189 -0.12 -6.25 15.39
N ARG A 190 0.40 -5.67 14.30
CA ARG A 190 1.75 -5.08 14.27
C ARG A 190 1.72 -3.65 14.82
N GLY A 191 2.89 -3.16 15.25
CA GLY A 191 3.06 -1.79 15.73
C GLY A 191 2.54 -0.73 14.75
N ARG A 192 1.69 0.19 15.23
CA ARG A 192 0.94 1.15 14.42
C ARG A 192 1.82 2.02 13.52
N LEU A 193 2.96 2.50 14.02
CA LEU A 193 3.88 3.36 13.26
C LEU A 193 4.47 2.62 12.05
N LYS A 194 4.85 1.36 12.21
CA LYS A 194 5.38 0.53 11.12
C LYS A 194 4.32 0.22 10.07
N VAL A 195 3.07 0.04 10.50
CA VAL A 195 1.93 -0.15 9.58
C VAL A 195 1.68 1.13 8.79
N LEU A 196 1.68 2.29 9.45
CA LEU A 196 1.47 3.58 8.81
C LEU A 196 2.60 3.93 7.84
N SER A 197 3.86 3.75 8.22
CA SER A 197 5.00 4.02 7.32
C SER A 197 4.98 3.13 6.08
N ARG A 198 4.54 1.87 6.22
CA ARG A 198 4.33 0.96 5.09
C ARG A 198 3.13 1.36 4.23
N ALA A 199 2.04 1.85 4.83
CA ALA A 199 0.85 2.31 4.12
C ALA A 199 1.12 3.58 3.30
N LEU A 200 1.83 4.54 3.90
CA LEU A 200 2.30 5.76 3.23
C LEU A 200 3.44 5.49 2.24
N ARG A 201 4.01 4.29 2.26
CA ARG A 201 5.16 3.88 1.44
C ARG A 201 6.32 4.87 1.53
N LEU A 202 6.72 5.25 2.74
CA LEU A 202 7.80 6.22 2.96
C LEU A 202 9.11 5.83 2.26
N HIS A 203 9.37 4.53 2.10
CA HIS A 203 10.53 4.05 1.33
C HIS A 203 10.50 4.45 -0.16
N GLN A 204 9.32 4.73 -0.74
CA GLN A 204 9.18 5.23 -2.11
C GLN A 204 9.50 6.72 -2.25
N TRP A 205 9.57 7.46 -1.13
CA TRP A 205 9.98 8.87 -1.15
C TRP A 205 11.43 9.03 -1.58
N LEU A 206 12.22 7.97 -1.52
CA LEU A 206 13.56 7.91 -2.11
C LEU A 206 13.58 8.42 -3.56
N LYS A 207 12.53 8.15 -4.35
CA LYS A 207 12.44 8.65 -5.74
C LYS A 207 12.36 10.18 -5.82
N ASN A 208 11.82 10.81 -4.78
CA ASN A 208 11.71 12.25 -4.68
C ASN A 208 13.05 12.92 -4.35
N LEU A 209 14.12 12.15 -4.07
CA LEU A 209 15.48 12.72 -3.99
C LEU A 209 15.90 13.42 -5.29
N LEU A 210 15.29 13.05 -6.42
CA LEU A 210 15.48 13.73 -7.70
C LEU A 210 15.11 15.23 -7.67
N ILE A 211 14.29 15.67 -6.72
CA ILE A 211 13.94 17.08 -6.51
C ILE A 211 15.18 17.90 -6.10
N PHE A 212 16.19 17.27 -5.50
CA PHE A 212 17.44 17.93 -5.13
C PHE A 212 18.46 18.00 -6.27
N VAL A 213 18.24 17.31 -7.40
CA VAL A 213 19.19 17.34 -8.54
C VAL A 213 19.45 18.76 -9.03
N PRO A 214 18.43 19.62 -9.27
CA PRO A 214 18.64 21.02 -9.66
C PRO A 214 19.43 21.83 -8.64
N LEU A 215 19.27 21.56 -7.34
CA LEU A 215 20.00 22.23 -6.26
C LEU A 215 21.51 21.94 -6.37
N LEU A 216 21.86 20.69 -6.71
CA LEU A 216 23.25 20.27 -6.92
C LEU A 216 23.83 20.87 -8.20
N THR A 217 23.11 20.75 -9.33
CA THR A 217 23.60 21.22 -10.63
C THR A 217 23.71 22.76 -10.71
N ALA A 218 22.89 23.48 -9.95
CA ALA A 218 22.98 24.94 -9.85
C ALA A 218 24.01 25.41 -8.82
N HIS A 219 24.67 24.51 -8.07
CA HIS A 219 25.63 24.85 -7.00
C HIS A 219 25.04 25.74 -5.89
N HIS A 220 23.72 25.73 -5.68
CA HIS A 220 23.02 26.58 -4.71
C HIS A 220 22.95 25.97 -3.29
N PHE A 221 23.62 24.85 -3.04
CA PHE A 221 23.53 24.10 -1.78
C PHE A 221 23.91 24.91 -0.53
N GLY A 222 24.74 25.95 -0.69
CA GLY A 222 25.16 26.85 0.38
C GLY A 222 24.11 27.90 0.81
N GLN A 223 22.99 28.03 0.10
CA GLN A 223 21.97 29.04 0.40
C GLN A 223 20.81 28.44 1.22
N PRO A 224 20.63 28.84 2.51
CA PRO A 224 19.63 28.23 3.39
C PRO A 224 18.20 28.27 2.84
N ALA A 225 17.82 29.36 2.16
CA ALA A 225 16.50 29.53 1.58
C ALA A 225 16.20 28.49 0.47
N THR A 226 17.15 28.24 -0.43
CA THR A 226 16.96 27.27 -1.53
C THR A 226 16.96 25.83 -1.02
N THR A 227 17.79 25.51 -0.02
CA THR A 227 17.82 24.21 0.64
C THR A 227 16.51 23.94 1.39
N LEU A 228 15.98 24.95 2.10
CA LEU A 228 14.68 24.85 2.75
C LEU A 228 13.55 24.65 1.72
N ALA A 229 13.55 25.41 0.62
CA ALA A 229 12.56 25.27 -0.45
C ALA A 229 12.59 23.87 -1.08
N ALA A 230 13.78 23.31 -1.35
CA ALA A 230 13.93 21.94 -1.85
C ALA A 230 13.44 20.90 -0.82
N GLY A 231 13.70 21.12 0.47
CA GLY A 231 13.20 20.28 1.56
C GLY A 231 11.66 20.29 1.66
N LEU A 232 11.03 21.47 1.59
CA LEU A 232 9.58 21.60 1.56
C LEU A 232 8.98 20.96 0.31
N ALA A 233 9.63 21.13 -0.85
CA ALA A 233 9.22 20.49 -2.10
C ALA A 233 9.26 18.96 -2.02
N PHE A 234 10.31 18.40 -1.39
CA PHE A 234 10.42 16.98 -1.13
C PHE A 234 9.27 16.44 -0.26
N VAL A 235 8.94 17.15 0.83
CA VAL A 235 7.83 16.77 1.70
C VAL A 235 6.49 16.88 0.95
N ALA A 236 6.25 17.97 0.22
CA ALA A 236 5.02 18.16 -0.56
C ALA A 236 4.82 17.03 -1.59
N PHE A 237 5.87 16.68 -2.34
CA PHE A 237 5.84 15.53 -3.26
C PHE A 237 5.62 14.21 -2.52
N GLY A 238 6.24 14.03 -1.35
CA GLY A 238 6.06 12.86 -0.51
C GLY A 238 4.61 12.66 -0.07
N LEU A 239 3.97 13.73 0.40
CA LEU A 239 2.56 13.71 0.82
C LEU A 239 1.64 13.41 -0.36
N CYS A 240 1.81 14.10 -1.49
CA CYS A 240 1.03 13.86 -2.71
C CYS A 240 1.21 12.43 -3.25
N ALA A 241 2.46 11.92 -3.30
CA ALA A 241 2.71 10.54 -3.71
C ALA A 241 2.05 9.52 -2.77
N SER A 242 2.11 9.76 -1.45
CA SER A 242 1.47 8.89 -0.45
C SER A 242 -0.05 8.89 -0.57
N SER A 243 -0.65 10.04 -0.89
CA SER A 243 -2.09 10.15 -1.21
C SER A 243 -2.46 9.26 -2.40
N VAL A 244 -1.74 9.37 -3.53
CA VAL A 244 -1.99 8.51 -4.70
C VAL A 244 -1.79 7.02 -4.39
N TYR A 245 -0.76 6.67 -3.61
CA TYR A 245 -0.54 5.27 -3.24
C TYR A 245 -1.68 4.71 -2.39
N LEU A 246 -2.19 5.47 -1.42
CA LEU A 246 -3.35 5.05 -0.62
C LEU A 246 -4.61 4.93 -1.49
N LEU A 247 -4.85 5.89 -2.38
CA LEU A 247 -5.98 5.84 -3.31
C LEU A 247 -5.91 4.60 -4.22
N ASN A 248 -4.73 4.29 -4.75
CA ASN A 248 -4.53 3.11 -5.58
C ASN A 248 -4.75 1.82 -4.78
N ASP A 249 -4.26 1.74 -3.53
CA ASP A 249 -4.45 0.56 -2.67
C ASP A 249 -5.91 0.36 -2.27
N LEU A 250 -6.71 1.43 -2.24
CA LEU A 250 -8.16 1.38 -2.06
C LEU A 250 -8.88 0.90 -3.33
N ILE A 251 -8.53 1.43 -4.51
CA ILE A 251 -9.13 1.05 -5.79
C ILE A 251 -8.83 -0.42 -6.12
N ASP A 252 -7.57 -0.84 -5.95
CA ASP A 252 -7.07 -2.17 -6.28
C ASP A 252 -7.25 -3.18 -5.11
N LEU A 253 -8.03 -2.85 -4.07
CA LEU A 253 -8.13 -3.63 -2.83
C LEU A 253 -8.43 -5.12 -3.03
N GLU A 254 -9.41 -5.44 -3.87
CA GLU A 254 -9.83 -6.82 -4.16
C GLU A 254 -8.73 -7.60 -4.88
N ASP A 255 -8.15 -7.00 -5.92
CA ASP A 255 -7.05 -7.58 -6.68
C ASP A 255 -5.80 -7.78 -5.80
N ASP A 256 -5.56 -6.84 -4.89
CA ASP A 256 -4.45 -6.89 -3.95
C ASP A 256 -4.60 -8.04 -2.95
N ARG A 257 -5.83 -8.35 -2.49
CA ARG A 257 -6.12 -9.47 -1.57
C ARG A 257 -5.82 -10.84 -2.19
N GLN A 258 -6.13 -10.99 -3.47
CA GLN A 258 -5.88 -12.23 -4.22
C GLN A 258 -4.41 -12.37 -4.66
N HIS A 259 -3.62 -11.30 -4.59
CA HIS A 259 -2.25 -11.30 -5.09
C HIS A 259 -1.23 -11.86 -4.07
N PRO A 260 -0.29 -12.75 -4.48
CA PRO A 260 0.64 -13.44 -3.57
C PRO A 260 1.42 -12.54 -2.59
N SER A 261 2.00 -11.45 -3.08
CA SER A 261 2.74 -10.48 -2.26
C SER A 261 1.92 -9.27 -1.81
N LYS A 262 1.06 -8.70 -2.67
CA LYS A 262 0.28 -7.49 -2.37
C LYS A 262 -0.82 -7.71 -1.33
N ARG A 263 -1.25 -8.95 -1.07
CA ARG A 263 -2.17 -9.28 0.05
C ARG A 263 -1.67 -8.81 1.41
N ASN A 264 -0.35 -8.66 1.54
CA ASN A 264 0.31 -8.17 2.74
C ASN A 264 0.36 -6.62 2.86
N ARG A 265 -0.24 -5.88 1.91
CA ARG A 265 -0.39 -4.43 2.01
C ARG A 265 -1.28 -4.10 3.21
N PRO A 266 -1.02 -2.99 3.94
CA PRO A 266 -1.75 -2.68 5.16
C PRO A 266 -3.28 -2.64 5.03
N LEU A 267 -3.81 -2.07 3.94
CA LEU A 267 -5.26 -2.02 3.70
C LEU A 267 -5.82 -3.41 3.31
N ALA A 268 -5.19 -4.10 2.36
CA ALA A 268 -5.61 -5.44 1.91
C ALA A 268 -5.64 -6.49 3.02
N SER A 269 -4.61 -6.50 3.89
CA SER A 269 -4.46 -7.43 5.02
C SER A 269 -5.29 -7.07 6.26
N GLY A 270 -6.01 -5.94 6.25
CA GLY A 270 -6.74 -5.43 7.40
C GLY A 270 -5.85 -4.89 8.54
N ALA A 271 -4.53 -4.83 8.36
CA ALA A 271 -3.62 -4.26 9.36
C ALA A 271 -3.84 -2.76 9.60
N LEU A 272 -4.30 -2.04 8.56
CA LEU A 272 -4.79 -0.67 8.65
C LEU A 272 -6.27 -0.65 8.26
N PRO A 273 -7.17 -0.13 9.12
CA PRO A 273 -8.59 -0.08 8.78
C PRO A 273 -8.86 0.79 7.55
N LEU A 274 -9.78 0.37 6.68
CA LEU A 274 -10.14 1.06 5.42
C LEU A 274 -10.47 2.55 5.61
N ARG A 275 -11.15 2.91 6.71
CA ARG A 275 -11.46 4.30 7.09
C ARG A 275 -10.23 5.21 7.14
N TRP A 276 -9.07 4.67 7.54
CA TRP A 276 -7.82 5.44 7.54
C TRP A 276 -7.32 5.70 6.13
N GLY A 277 -7.44 4.73 5.22
CA GLY A 277 -7.10 4.94 3.81
C GLY A 277 -7.94 6.08 3.22
N VAL A 278 -9.26 6.03 3.45
CA VAL A 278 -10.20 7.05 2.94
C VAL A 278 -9.96 8.43 3.55
N ALA A 279 -9.67 8.51 4.86
CA ALA A 279 -9.42 9.79 5.53
C ALA A 279 -8.03 10.37 5.23
N LEU A 280 -6.98 9.55 5.20
CA LEU A 280 -5.61 10.02 4.97
C LEU A 280 -5.38 10.48 3.54
N CYS A 281 -6.05 9.88 2.55
CA CYS A 281 -5.91 10.26 1.16
C CYS A 281 -6.12 11.78 0.90
N PRO A 282 -7.28 12.37 1.27
CA PRO A 282 -7.52 13.81 1.11
C PRO A 282 -6.70 14.66 2.08
N VAL A 283 -6.45 14.20 3.31
CA VAL A 283 -5.63 14.96 4.29
C VAL A 283 -4.20 15.15 3.78
N LEU A 284 -3.58 14.10 3.25
CA LEU A 284 -2.23 14.17 2.68
C LEU A 284 -2.19 15.02 1.40
N LEU A 285 -3.23 14.93 0.56
CA LEU A 285 -3.34 15.77 -0.63
C LEU A 285 -3.45 17.25 -0.27
N ALA A 286 -4.34 17.58 0.69
CA ALA A 286 -4.52 18.93 1.18
C ALA A 286 -3.25 19.47 1.85
N GLY A 287 -2.57 18.65 2.66
CA GLY A 287 -1.29 19.02 3.26
C GLY A 287 -0.19 19.27 2.23
N GLY A 288 -0.09 18.42 1.20
CA GLY A 288 0.85 18.60 0.09
C GLY A 288 0.55 19.87 -0.73
N ALA A 289 -0.74 20.13 -1.01
CA ALA A 289 -1.18 21.33 -1.71
C ALA A 289 -0.93 22.60 -0.88
N LEU A 290 -1.20 22.58 0.42
CA LEU A 290 -0.94 23.69 1.33
C LEU A 290 0.54 24.07 1.34
N LEU A 291 1.43 23.08 1.44
CA LEU A 291 2.87 23.33 1.35
C LEU A 291 3.28 23.87 -0.02
N ALA A 292 2.72 23.32 -1.11
CA ALA A 292 3.09 23.68 -2.46
C ALA A 292 2.63 25.08 -2.90
N PHE A 293 1.40 25.47 -2.53
CA PHE A 293 0.83 26.77 -2.92
C PHE A 293 0.98 27.84 -1.83
N GLY A 294 1.17 27.45 -0.56
CA GLY A 294 1.34 28.38 0.56
C GLY A 294 2.79 28.75 0.86
N CYS A 295 3.76 27.86 0.58
CA CYS A 295 5.16 28.07 0.97
C CYS A 295 6.16 28.08 -0.20
N LEU A 296 5.73 27.71 -1.41
CA LEU A 296 6.60 27.56 -2.58
C LEU A 296 6.09 28.38 -3.77
N PRO A 297 6.94 28.64 -4.78
CA PRO A 297 6.53 29.40 -5.97
C PRO A 297 5.37 28.73 -6.70
N LEU A 298 4.48 29.54 -7.31
CA LEU A 298 3.33 29.04 -8.07
C LEU A 298 3.74 28.01 -9.15
N ARG A 299 4.90 28.21 -9.78
CA ARG A 299 5.47 27.29 -10.78
C ARG A 299 5.65 25.87 -10.22
N PHE A 300 6.07 25.74 -8.96
CA PHE A 300 6.16 24.45 -8.28
C PHE A 300 4.78 23.84 -8.04
N GLY A 301 3.82 24.61 -7.54
CA GLY A 301 2.45 24.15 -7.34
C GLY A 301 1.82 23.59 -8.62
N LEU A 302 2.01 24.29 -9.76
CA LEU A 302 1.57 23.82 -11.07
C LEU A 302 2.30 22.54 -11.52
N ALA A 303 3.62 22.44 -11.31
CA ALA A 303 4.38 21.24 -11.62
C ALA A 303 3.93 20.03 -10.79
N LEU A 304 3.66 20.22 -9.50
CA LEU A 304 3.12 19.19 -8.61
C LEU A 304 1.72 18.75 -9.03
N LEU A 305 0.85 19.69 -9.41
CA LEU A 305 -0.48 19.39 -9.91
C LEU A 305 -0.43 18.56 -11.20
N ALA A 306 0.41 18.95 -12.16
CA ALA A 306 0.62 18.21 -13.40
C ALA A 306 1.17 16.80 -13.13
N TYR A 307 2.16 16.69 -12.23
CA TYR A 307 2.70 15.40 -11.79
C TYR A 307 1.61 14.52 -11.16
N TYR A 308 0.78 15.08 -10.27
CA TYR A 308 -0.30 14.36 -9.61
C TYR A 308 -1.33 13.85 -10.62
N ALA A 309 -1.77 14.72 -11.53
CA ALA A 309 -2.70 14.38 -12.60
C ALA A 309 -2.15 13.26 -13.50
N LEU A 310 -0.89 13.36 -13.91
CA LEU A 310 -0.22 12.32 -14.71
C LEU A 310 -0.11 10.99 -13.95
N THR A 311 0.17 11.04 -12.64
CA THR A 311 0.25 9.83 -11.80
C THR A 311 -1.11 9.14 -11.67
N LEU A 312 -2.20 9.91 -11.54
CA LEU A 312 -3.56 9.39 -11.55
C LEU A 312 -3.93 8.80 -12.91
N ALA A 313 -3.71 9.54 -14.00
CA ALA A 313 -3.98 9.07 -15.37
C ALA A 313 -3.21 7.78 -15.66
N TYR A 314 -1.95 7.69 -15.23
CA TYR A 314 -1.14 6.48 -15.29
C TYR A 314 -1.78 5.31 -14.54
N SER A 315 -2.20 5.54 -13.29
CA SER A 315 -2.73 4.49 -12.42
C SER A 315 -4.08 3.95 -12.90
N LEU A 316 -4.92 4.82 -13.46
CA LEU A 316 -6.27 4.49 -13.94
C LEU A 316 -6.25 3.84 -15.34
N TYR A 317 -5.49 4.40 -16.28
CA TYR A 317 -5.57 4.04 -17.69
C TYR A 317 -4.23 3.83 -18.39
N LEU A 318 -3.29 4.78 -18.33
CA LEU A 318 -2.11 4.75 -19.22
C LEU A 318 -1.19 3.54 -18.96
N LYS A 319 -1.19 2.96 -17.74
CA LYS A 319 -0.45 1.73 -17.43
C LYS A 319 -0.85 0.52 -18.29
N ARG A 320 -2.01 0.58 -18.97
CA ARG A 320 -2.56 -0.50 -19.81
C ARG A 320 -2.03 -0.44 -21.24
N LEU A 321 -1.58 0.73 -21.69
CA LEU A 321 -1.09 0.98 -23.05
C LEU A 321 0.39 0.59 -23.16
N VAL A 322 0.72 -0.25 -24.14
CA VAL A 322 2.08 -0.72 -24.41
C VAL A 322 2.97 0.47 -24.81
N MET A 323 4.22 0.46 -24.33
CA MET A 323 5.23 1.52 -24.42
C MET A 323 4.87 2.87 -23.78
N VAL A 324 3.60 3.29 -23.79
CA VAL A 324 3.14 4.50 -23.12
C VAL A 324 3.41 4.43 -21.63
N ASP A 325 3.26 3.26 -21.02
CA ASP A 325 3.53 3.05 -19.60
C ASP A 325 4.98 3.36 -19.21
N VAL A 326 5.97 2.93 -19.99
CA VAL A 326 7.40 3.17 -19.72
C VAL A 326 7.80 4.60 -20.03
N VAL A 327 7.25 5.21 -21.09
CA VAL A 327 7.47 6.62 -21.43
C VAL A 327 6.89 7.53 -20.34
N VAL A 328 5.66 7.26 -19.89
CA VAL A 328 5.03 8.02 -18.78
C VAL A 328 5.80 7.82 -17.48
N LEU A 329 6.29 6.61 -17.21
CA LEU A 329 7.12 6.36 -16.02
C LEU A 329 8.41 7.18 -16.06
N ALA A 330 9.10 7.24 -17.22
CA ALA A 330 10.27 8.09 -17.42
C ALA A 330 9.94 9.57 -17.22
N ALA A 331 8.84 10.04 -17.81
CA ALA A 331 8.37 11.41 -17.66
C ALA A 331 8.05 11.76 -16.19
N LEU A 332 7.45 10.84 -15.42
CA LEU A 332 7.18 11.02 -13.99
C LEU A 332 8.47 11.14 -13.16
N TYR A 333 9.55 10.44 -13.52
CA TYR A 333 10.85 10.63 -12.87
C TYR A 333 11.45 11.99 -13.24
N THR A 334 11.46 12.36 -14.52
CA THR A 334 11.96 13.65 -15.00
C THR A 334 11.16 14.83 -14.42
N ALA A 335 9.84 14.69 -14.25
CA ALA A 335 8.97 15.72 -13.66
C ALA A 335 9.39 16.11 -12.23
N ARG A 336 10.06 15.22 -11.49
CA ARG A 336 10.59 15.55 -10.15
C ARG A 336 11.76 16.52 -10.23
N ILE A 337 12.60 16.38 -11.25
CA ILE A 337 13.71 17.31 -11.52
C ILE A 337 13.14 18.66 -11.95
N VAL A 338 12.14 18.66 -12.84
CA VAL A 338 11.42 19.87 -13.25
C VAL A 338 10.82 20.60 -12.05
N ALA A 339 10.15 19.87 -11.15
CA ALA A 339 9.58 20.45 -9.95
C ALA A 339 10.66 20.97 -8.98
N GLY A 340 11.76 20.26 -8.80
CA GLY A 340 12.90 20.75 -8.02
C GLY A 340 13.43 22.09 -8.50
N ALA A 341 13.60 22.26 -9.82
CA ALA A 341 14.06 23.51 -10.41
C ALA A 341 13.02 24.62 -10.21
N ALA A 342 11.73 24.31 -10.36
CA ALA A 342 10.64 25.23 -10.12
C ALA A 342 10.53 25.69 -8.65
N ALA A 343 10.89 24.83 -7.69
CA ALA A 343 10.90 25.16 -6.27
C ALA A 343 11.99 26.15 -5.89
N ILE A 344 13.19 26.01 -6.48
CA ILE A 344 14.35 26.87 -6.18
C ILE A 344 14.53 28.02 -7.17
N GLY A 345 13.65 28.14 -8.18
CA GLY A 345 13.73 29.18 -9.21
C GLY A 345 14.91 29.02 -10.19
N ALA A 346 15.49 27.82 -10.31
CA ALA A 346 16.62 27.56 -11.20
C ALA A 346 16.17 27.34 -12.65
N PRO A 347 16.97 27.78 -13.65
CA PRO A 347 16.73 27.45 -15.04
C PRO A 347 16.92 25.95 -15.29
N LEU A 348 16.10 25.39 -16.18
CA LEU A 348 16.21 23.99 -16.58
C LEU A 348 17.19 23.85 -17.74
N SER A 349 18.17 22.96 -17.57
CA SER A 349 19.07 22.57 -18.65
C SER A 349 18.37 21.56 -19.57
N PHE A 350 18.32 21.87 -20.87
CA PHE A 350 17.83 20.94 -21.90
C PHE A 350 18.57 19.60 -21.83
N TRP A 351 19.90 19.64 -21.71
CA TRP A 351 20.74 18.45 -21.61
C TRP A 351 20.43 17.60 -20.39
N LEU A 352 20.19 18.22 -19.23
CA LEU A 352 19.80 17.51 -18.01
C LEU A 352 18.46 16.78 -18.20
N LEU A 353 17.47 17.44 -18.82
CA LEU A 353 16.16 16.83 -19.08
C LEU A 353 16.24 15.70 -20.11
N ALA A 354 17.00 15.90 -21.20
CA ALA A 354 17.21 14.89 -22.23
C ALA A 354 17.92 13.65 -21.65
N PHE A 355 19.01 13.85 -20.91
CA PHE A 355 19.72 12.78 -20.21
C PHE A 355 18.78 12.03 -19.27
N SER A 356 18.05 12.76 -18.42
CA SER A 356 17.15 12.18 -17.42
C SER A 356 16.05 11.36 -18.07
N MET A 357 15.41 11.88 -19.12
CA MET A 357 14.31 11.20 -19.80
C MET A 357 14.77 9.85 -20.39
N VAL A 358 15.90 9.85 -21.09
CA VAL A 358 16.43 8.65 -21.74
C VAL A 358 16.99 7.65 -20.72
N MET A 359 17.66 8.12 -19.66
CA MET A 359 18.12 7.27 -18.56
C MET A 359 16.96 6.63 -17.80
N PHE A 360 15.91 7.40 -17.46
CA PHE A 360 14.74 6.86 -16.77
C PHE A 360 13.90 5.95 -17.66
N LEU A 361 13.90 6.15 -18.98
CA LEU A 361 13.30 5.22 -19.93
C LEU A 361 13.99 3.85 -19.89
N SER A 362 15.33 3.81 -19.87
CA SER A 362 16.09 2.57 -19.66
C SER A 362 15.68 1.88 -18.35
N LEU A 363 15.64 2.62 -17.23
CA LEU A 363 15.25 2.05 -15.93
C LEU A 363 13.78 1.57 -15.92
N ALA A 364 12.87 2.28 -16.60
CA ALA A 364 11.48 1.86 -16.75
C ALA A 364 11.37 0.56 -17.54
N LEU A 365 12.17 0.39 -18.59
CA LEU A 365 12.24 -0.82 -19.39
C LEU A 365 12.86 -1.99 -18.61
N ILE A 366 13.85 -1.77 -17.75
CA ILE A 366 14.37 -2.81 -16.82
C ILE A 366 13.25 -3.34 -15.93
N LYS A 367 12.44 -2.43 -15.37
CA LYS A 367 11.30 -2.82 -14.53
C LYS A 367 10.31 -3.68 -15.30
N ARG A 368 10.00 -3.30 -16.54
CA ARG A 368 9.11 -4.04 -17.44
C ARG A 368 9.69 -5.41 -17.78
N TYR A 369 10.97 -5.48 -18.10
CA TYR A 369 11.72 -6.71 -18.37
C TYR A 369 11.65 -7.66 -17.18
N ALA A 370 11.95 -7.19 -15.97
CA ALA A 370 11.91 -8.01 -14.75
C ALA A 370 10.51 -8.57 -14.47
N GLU A 371 9.46 -7.78 -14.70
CA GLU A 371 8.07 -8.25 -14.56
C GLU A 371 7.72 -9.34 -15.59
N LEU A 372 8.14 -9.19 -16.85
CA LEU A 372 7.88 -10.18 -17.91
C LEU A 372 8.69 -11.48 -17.71
N HIS A 373 9.96 -11.35 -17.32
CA HIS A 373 10.81 -12.49 -17.01
C HIS A 373 10.23 -13.31 -15.84
N ALA A 374 9.68 -12.64 -14.82
CA ALA A 374 9.00 -13.31 -13.71
C ALA A 374 7.69 -14.00 -14.11
N LEU A 375 7.01 -13.53 -15.15
CA LEU A 375 5.81 -14.18 -15.70
C LEU A 375 6.15 -15.40 -16.54
N GLN A 376 7.17 -15.30 -17.38
CA GLN A 376 7.68 -16.42 -18.16
C GLN A 376 8.13 -17.57 -17.25
N ALA A 377 8.84 -17.24 -16.16
CA ALA A 377 9.25 -18.21 -15.13
C ALA A 377 8.08 -18.92 -14.43
N ARG A 378 6.85 -18.37 -14.51
CA ARG A 378 5.61 -18.97 -13.95
C ARG A 378 4.76 -19.68 -15.00
N GLY A 379 5.22 -19.75 -16.26
CA GLY A 379 4.43 -20.32 -17.36
C GLY A 379 3.20 -19.50 -17.75
N LEU A 380 3.16 -18.21 -17.42
CA LEU A 380 2.06 -17.31 -17.76
C LEU A 380 2.39 -16.52 -19.03
N THR A 381 1.46 -16.49 -19.99
CA THR A 381 1.67 -15.89 -21.32
C THR A 381 1.35 -14.39 -21.41
N LYS A 382 0.50 -13.86 -20.52
CA LYS A 382 0.07 -12.45 -20.54
C LYS A 382 0.16 -11.78 -19.18
N THR A 383 0.58 -10.53 -19.19
CA THR A 383 0.50 -9.64 -18.02
C THR A 383 -0.97 -9.31 -17.72
N ARG A 384 -1.43 -9.49 -16.48
CA ARG A 384 -2.78 -9.02 -16.06
C ARG A 384 -2.83 -7.48 -16.18
N GLY A 385 -3.67 -6.98 -17.08
CA GLY A 385 -3.98 -5.55 -17.20
C GLY A 385 -2.92 -4.70 -17.91
N ARG A 386 -1.94 -5.31 -18.59
CA ARG A 386 -0.96 -4.60 -19.43
C ARG A 386 -0.87 -5.34 -20.78
N GLY A 387 -0.72 -4.63 -21.88
CA GLY A 387 -0.78 -5.24 -23.23
C GLY A 387 0.46 -6.07 -23.63
N TYR A 388 1.42 -6.29 -22.73
CA TYR A 388 2.68 -6.98 -23.02
C TYR A 388 2.55 -8.51 -22.91
N GLN A 389 3.31 -9.19 -23.77
CA GLN A 389 3.43 -10.64 -23.84
C GLN A 389 4.84 -11.09 -23.40
N SER A 390 4.99 -12.37 -23.01
CA SER A 390 6.30 -12.93 -22.63
C SER A 390 7.34 -12.81 -23.74
N ASP A 391 6.91 -12.83 -25.00
CA ASP A 391 7.77 -12.87 -26.17
C ASP A 391 8.41 -11.50 -26.48
N ASP A 392 7.89 -10.42 -25.88
CA ASP A 392 8.40 -9.06 -26.03
C ASP A 392 9.75 -8.85 -25.30
N LEU A 393 10.24 -9.82 -24.53
CA LEU A 393 11.42 -9.69 -23.66
C LEU A 393 12.68 -9.24 -24.42
N ALA A 394 12.96 -9.84 -25.58
CA ALA A 394 14.15 -9.51 -26.37
C ALA A 394 14.09 -8.09 -26.95
N LEU A 395 12.89 -7.64 -27.36
CA LEU A 395 12.68 -6.29 -27.84
C LEU A 395 12.86 -5.27 -26.71
N ILE A 396 12.28 -5.55 -25.55
CA ILE A 396 12.36 -4.67 -24.37
C ILE A 396 13.78 -4.54 -23.85
N SER A 397 14.55 -5.64 -23.84
CA SER A 397 15.96 -5.60 -23.44
C SER A 397 16.80 -4.77 -24.43
N SER A 398 16.59 -4.94 -25.74
CA SER A 398 17.27 -4.16 -26.77
C SER A 398 16.97 -2.66 -26.66
N LEU A 399 15.69 -2.29 -26.60
CA LEU A 399 15.25 -0.89 -26.46
C LEU A 399 15.79 -0.25 -25.18
N GLY A 400 15.82 -1.02 -24.10
CA GLY A 400 16.23 -0.55 -22.81
C GLY A 400 17.75 -0.35 -22.69
N ALA A 401 18.55 -1.30 -23.18
CA ALA A 401 20.00 -1.16 -23.23
C ALA A 401 20.42 -0.02 -24.17
N ALA A 402 19.78 0.10 -25.35
CA ALA A 402 19.99 1.19 -26.28
C ALA A 402 19.69 2.55 -25.62
N SER A 403 18.54 2.68 -24.93
CA SER A 403 18.20 3.89 -24.17
C SER A 403 19.29 4.22 -23.15
N GLY A 404 19.79 3.24 -22.39
CA GLY A 404 20.86 3.47 -21.42
C GLY A 404 22.14 4.00 -22.05
N TYR A 405 22.55 3.48 -23.20
CA TYR A 405 23.74 3.96 -23.92
C TYR A 405 23.52 5.33 -24.57
N LEU A 406 22.32 5.60 -25.09
CA LEU A 406 21.95 6.94 -25.57
C LEU A 406 22.02 7.97 -24.44
N ALA A 407 21.67 7.62 -23.20
CA ALA A 407 21.84 8.54 -22.06
C ALA A 407 23.33 8.89 -21.85
N VAL A 408 24.24 7.91 -21.96
CA VAL A 408 25.68 8.16 -21.89
C VAL A 408 26.15 9.06 -23.04
N LEU A 409 25.64 8.84 -24.26
CA LEU A 409 25.94 9.70 -25.40
C LEU A 409 25.45 11.15 -25.17
N VAL A 410 24.24 11.34 -24.64
CA VAL A 410 23.72 12.66 -24.29
C VAL A 410 24.60 13.35 -23.25
N LEU A 411 25.13 12.61 -22.27
CA LEU A 411 26.10 13.14 -21.31
C LEU A 411 27.42 13.56 -21.99
N ALA A 412 27.93 12.77 -22.93
CA ALA A 412 29.14 13.12 -23.67
C ALA A 412 28.95 14.41 -24.50
N LEU A 413 27.78 14.58 -25.12
CA LEU A 413 27.40 15.81 -25.82
C LEU A 413 27.30 17.01 -24.87
N TYR A 414 26.73 16.80 -23.67
CA TYR A 414 26.68 17.83 -22.63
C TYR A 414 28.08 18.32 -22.21
N ILE A 415 29.05 17.42 -22.04
CA ILE A 415 30.43 17.79 -21.67
C ILE A 415 31.10 18.67 -22.74
N GLN A 416 30.75 18.47 -24.01
CA GLN A 416 31.31 19.23 -25.15
C GLN A 416 30.57 20.55 -25.41
N ASP A 417 29.41 20.77 -24.79
CA ASP A 417 28.62 21.98 -24.99
C ASP A 417 29.34 23.22 -24.42
N ARG A 418 29.42 24.28 -25.22
CA ARG A 418 30.19 25.49 -24.87
C ARG A 418 29.64 26.19 -23.63
N ASN A 419 28.31 26.23 -23.46
CA ASN A 419 27.71 26.89 -22.30
C ASN A 419 27.99 26.10 -21.02
N THR A 420 28.04 24.77 -21.12
CA THR A 420 28.36 23.87 -20.02
C THR A 420 29.84 23.95 -19.64
N ALA A 421 30.75 24.00 -20.62
CA ALA A 421 32.18 24.11 -20.37
C ALA A 421 32.54 25.37 -19.55
N LEU A 422 31.73 26.43 -19.63
CA LEU A 422 31.93 27.66 -18.84
C LEU A 422 31.57 27.50 -17.35
N LEU A 423 30.80 26.48 -16.96
CA LEU A 423 30.45 26.23 -15.56
C LEU A 423 31.56 25.51 -14.78
N TYR A 424 32.53 24.91 -15.47
CA TYR A 424 33.56 24.05 -14.88
C TYR A 424 34.96 24.55 -15.25
N ARG A 425 35.88 24.60 -14.29
CA ARG A 425 37.28 24.96 -14.54
C ARG A 425 38.02 23.88 -15.33
N HIS A 426 37.67 22.61 -15.11
CA HIS A 426 38.29 21.47 -15.77
C HIS A 426 37.24 20.48 -16.32
N PRO A 427 36.50 20.84 -17.40
CA PRO A 427 35.50 19.97 -18.02
C PRO A 427 35.98 18.54 -18.38
N PRO A 428 37.26 18.32 -18.78
CA PRO A 428 37.75 16.97 -19.07
C PRO A 428 37.65 15.98 -17.90
N MET A 429 37.61 16.47 -16.65
CA MET A 429 37.47 15.61 -15.46
C MET A 429 36.11 14.91 -15.38
N ILE A 430 35.12 15.33 -16.17
CA ILE A 430 33.79 14.70 -16.25
C ILE A 430 33.78 13.50 -17.20
N TRP A 431 34.73 13.37 -18.15
CA TRP A 431 34.74 12.25 -19.11
C TRP A 431 34.72 10.85 -18.48
N PRO A 432 35.45 10.57 -17.39
CA PRO A 432 35.37 9.28 -16.70
C PRO A 432 33.95 8.89 -16.28
N VAL A 433 33.06 9.86 -16.02
CA VAL A 433 31.64 9.63 -15.70
C VAL A 433 30.95 8.86 -16.82
N CYS A 434 31.29 9.11 -18.10
CA CYS A 434 30.72 8.38 -19.23
C CYS A 434 31.06 6.89 -19.18
N ALA A 435 32.32 6.55 -18.90
CA ALA A 435 32.77 5.16 -18.76
C ALA A 435 32.13 4.46 -17.55
N ILE A 436 32.04 5.16 -16.41
CA ILE A 436 31.40 4.65 -15.19
C ILE A 436 29.91 4.38 -15.44
N LEU A 437 29.19 5.31 -16.06
CA LEU A 437 27.77 5.14 -16.38
C LEU A 437 27.56 4.02 -17.40
N LEU A 438 28.41 3.90 -18.41
CA LEU A 438 28.34 2.82 -19.39
C LEU A 438 28.49 1.44 -18.72
N TYR A 439 29.45 1.32 -17.79
CA TYR A 439 29.61 0.13 -16.98
C TYR A 439 28.38 -0.12 -16.09
N TRP A 440 27.87 0.92 -15.42
CA TRP A 440 26.70 0.80 -14.54
C TRP A 440 25.44 0.35 -15.30
N VAL A 441 25.16 0.95 -16.46
CA VAL A 441 24.07 0.58 -17.36
C VAL A 441 24.22 -0.88 -17.82
N SER A 442 25.40 -1.27 -18.28
CA SER A 442 25.69 -2.65 -18.67
C SER A 442 25.45 -3.64 -17.51
N ARG A 443 25.94 -3.29 -16.32
CA ARG A 443 25.82 -4.14 -15.12
C ARG A 443 24.35 -4.30 -14.70
N ILE A 444 23.56 -3.24 -14.67
CA ILE A 444 22.16 -3.33 -14.21
C ILE A 444 21.32 -4.15 -15.20
N TRP A 445 21.58 -4.03 -16.51
CA TRP A 445 20.94 -4.87 -17.53
C TRP A 445 21.36 -6.34 -17.44
N LEU A 446 22.64 -6.63 -17.15
CA LEU A 446 23.10 -8.00 -16.89
C LEU A 446 22.41 -8.62 -15.66
N ILE A 447 22.24 -7.87 -14.59
CA ILE A 447 21.53 -8.33 -13.37
C ILE A 447 20.06 -8.61 -13.67
N ALA A 448 19.41 -7.73 -14.45
CA ALA A 448 18.03 -7.92 -14.90
C ALA A 448 17.89 -9.18 -15.75
N HIS A 449 18.78 -9.38 -16.73
CA HIS A 449 18.80 -10.56 -17.59
C HIS A 449 18.99 -11.87 -16.80
N ARG A 450 19.76 -11.84 -15.71
CA ARG A 450 19.94 -12.98 -14.79
C ARG A 450 18.76 -13.25 -13.86
N GLY A 451 17.68 -12.47 -13.94
CA GLY A 451 16.50 -12.62 -13.08
C GLY A 451 16.72 -12.22 -11.62
N GLN A 452 17.82 -11.54 -11.30
CA GLN A 452 18.18 -11.13 -9.94
C GLN A 452 17.57 -9.76 -9.55
N MET A 453 16.85 -9.14 -10.48
CA MET A 453 16.23 -7.83 -10.31
C MET A 453 14.82 -7.96 -9.72
N HIS A 454 14.72 -8.03 -8.38
CA HIS A 454 13.44 -8.21 -7.68
C HIS A 454 12.76 -6.89 -7.25
N ASP A 455 13.54 -5.82 -7.12
CA ASP A 455 13.08 -4.50 -6.66
C ASP A 455 12.93 -3.51 -7.83
N ASP A 456 12.33 -2.35 -7.56
CA ASP A 456 12.36 -1.21 -8.49
C ASP A 456 13.82 -0.80 -8.76
N PRO A 457 14.24 -0.55 -10.02
CA PRO A 457 15.64 -0.25 -10.35
C PRO A 457 16.28 0.89 -9.56
N VAL A 458 15.49 1.91 -9.23
CA VAL A 458 15.94 3.04 -8.41
C VAL A 458 16.19 2.61 -6.96
N LEU A 459 15.31 1.76 -6.41
CA LEU A 459 15.47 1.25 -5.05
C LEU A 459 16.64 0.27 -4.94
N PHE A 460 16.85 -0.54 -5.97
CA PHE A 460 18.04 -1.40 -6.07
C PHE A 460 19.33 -0.57 -6.06
N ALA A 461 19.41 0.47 -6.91
CA ALA A 461 20.57 1.34 -6.97
C ALA A 461 20.90 1.98 -5.60
N ALA A 462 19.88 2.32 -4.80
CA ALA A 462 20.07 2.87 -3.46
C ALA A 462 20.47 1.85 -2.38
N LYS A 463 20.33 0.55 -2.64
CA LYS A 463 20.77 -0.52 -1.72
C LYS A 463 22.10 -1.17 -2.14
N ASP A 464 22.39 -1.15 -3.44
CA ASP A 464 23.54 -1.83 -4.03
C ASP A 464 24.84 -1.06 -3.76
N ARG A 465 25.79 -1.71 -3.08
CA ARG A 465 27.08 -1.10 -2.70
C ARG A 465 27.91 -0.66 -3.91
N ALA A 466 27.87 -1.44 -5.00
CA ALA A 466 28.59 -1.09 -6.22
C ALA A 466 28.02 0.18 -6.87
N SER A 467 26.70 0.35 -6.87
CA SER A 467 26.03 1.58 -7.33
C SER A 467 26.45 2.79 -6.49
N TRP A 468 26.56 2.65 -5.16
CA TRP A 468 27.08 3.72 -4.30
C TRP A 468 28.52 4.11 -4.60
N LEU A 469 29.40 3.13 -4.81
CA LEU A 469 30.79 3.39 -5.21
C LEU A 469 30.84 4.18 -6.53
N MET A 470 30.04 3.78 -7.53
CA MET A 470 29.99 4.48 -8.82
C MET A 470 29.44 5.90 -8.67
N ILE A 471 28.38 6.11 -7.88
CA ILE A 471 27.84 7.44 -7.59
C ILE A 471 28.91 8.32 -6.90
N ALA A 472 29.66 7.76 -5.95
CA ALA A 472 30.74 8.49 -5.27
C ALA A 472 31.87 8.89 -6.23
N PHE A 473 32.28 7.99 -7.14
CA PHE A 473 33.25 8.33 -8.19
C PHE A 473 32.73 9.41 -9.14
N CYS A 474 31.46 9.31 -9.58
CA CYS A 474 30.85 10.36 -10.40
C CYS A 474 30.86 11.70 -9.67
N ALA A 475 30.48 11.73 -8.39
CA ALA A 475 30.49 12.94 -7.58
C ALA A 475 31.90 13.53 -7.43
N ALA A 476 32.93 12.69 -7.25
CA ALA A 476 34.32 13.12 -7.20
C ALA A 476 34.78 13.73 -8.53
N CYS A 477 34.43 13.13 -9.67
CA CYS A 477 34.72 13.68 -11.00
C CYS A 477 34.08 15.06 -11.21
N PHE A 478 32.80 15.22 -10.83
CA PHE A 478 32.12 16.53 -10.90
C PHE A 478 32.75 17.55 -9.94
N TRP A 479 33.15 17.14 -8.74
CA TRP A 479 33.83 18.01 -7.79
C TRP A 479 35.19 18.50 -8.30
N MET A 480 35.98 17.61 -8.91
CA MET A 480 37.27 17.95 -9.52
C MET A 480 37.14 18.83 -10.77
N ALA A 481 35.95 18.87 -11.38
CA ALA A 481 35.69 19.69 -12.56
C ALA A 481 35.36 21.15 -12.20
N ILE A 482 34.82 21.40 -10.99
CA ILE A 482 34.54 22.76 -10.45
C ILE A 482 35.86 23.44 -10.11
#